data_AF-A0A656YWU5-F1
#
_entry.id   AF-A0A656YWU5-F1
#
_cell.length_a   1.000
_cell.length_b   1.000
_cell.length_c   1.000
_cell.angle_alpha   90.00
_cell.angle_beta   90.00
_cell.angle_gamma   90.00
#
_symmetry.space_group_name_H-M   'P 1'
#
loop_
_entity.id
_entity.type
_entity.pdbx_description
1 polymer ?
#
loop_
_entity_poly.entity_id
_entity_poly.type
_entity_poly.pdbx_seq_one_letter_code
_entity_poly.pdbx_strand_id
1 'polypeptide(L)'
;MTIRKLFEPNSVAVVGASRDPKKLGHVIVKNLIEADFEGKIYPVNPETDEILDLKCYPSLDEAPKKTQLAVIVIPAKKVPSILKQCKENNVRNAIIISGGFSEFDEEGKELEEEVLEIAEEMGIRILGPNCQGINNTSNGLCATWPLVTKKGPLSIVTQSGTIAAALSHWAQEENIGIAKTAILGNKADIDEADIINYLAGDDETGVIALYLEGVEKGRKFLEAARKAAEEKPVVVLKGGKTELGAEAVKSHTQSYAGKYEIFESACRQEGIILVDSLTELYNVCKGIAKLPEPDGKNTIIVTSSGGSGILAVDAIEDLEINLIDLPEQSIERLEENLPQECILKNPLDLTGSATAETFDESIKILARYKDVQNMVIIVGDPISGIADILKERYERLPLIPVFIGMGKLGDKEKEKLRDSEIPVFSDPAIAMKVANSL
;
A
#
# COMPACT_ATOMS: atom_id res chain seq x y z
N MET A 1 21.65 12.81 -5.71
CA MET A 1 22.21 11.46 -5.49
C MET A 1 21.06 10.45 -5.58
N THR A 2 21.29 9.27 -6.17
CA THR A 2 20.24 8.25 -6.34
C THR A 2 19.93 7.58 -4.99
N ILE A 3 18.66 7.38 -4.66
CA ILE A 3 18.26 6.61 -3.45
C ILE A 3 18.18 5.10 -3.68
N ARG A 4 18.61 4.58 -4.83
CA ARG A 4 18.53 3.14 -5.16
C ARG A 4 19.18 2.24 -4.11
N LYS A 5 20.29 2.68 -3.50
CA LYS A 5 20.98 1.94 -2.42
C LYS A 5 20.26 1.94 -1.08
N LEU A 6 19.18 2.73 -0.94
CA LEU A 6 18.22 2.59 0.15
C LEU A 6 17.51 1.23 0.05
N PHE A 7 16.94 0.88 -1.11
CA PHE A 7 16.16 -0.37 -1.30
C PHE A 7 16.96 -1.55 -1.86
N GLU A 8 18.10 -1.31 -2.50
CA GLU A 8 18.96 -2.34 -3.12
C GLU A 8 20.40 -2.33 -2.55
N PRO A 9 20.59 -2.37 -1.20
CA PRO A 9 21.92 -2.50 -0.62
C PRO A 9 22.42 -3.95 -0.70
N ASN A 10 23.71 -4.13 -0.91
CA ASN A 10 24.38 -5.44 -0.81
C ASN A 10 24.88 -5.72 0.63
N SER A 11 24.78 -4.74 1.52
CA SER A 11 25.05 -4.92 2.95
C SER A 11 24.45 -3.82 3.80
N VAL A 12 24.03 -4.21 5.00
CA VAL A 12 23.32 -3.38 5.98
C VAL A 12 24.02 -3.49 7.32
N ALA A 13 24.41 -2.36 7.91
CA ALA A 13 24.80 -2.30 9.31
C ALA A 13 23.60 -1.89 10.17
N VAL A 14 23.36 -2.62 11.27
CA VAL A 14 22.29 -2.29 12.23
C VAL A 14 22.94 -1.77 13.50
N VAL A 15 22.98 -0.44 13.63
CA VAL A 15 23.57 0.27 14.77
C VAL A 15 22.55 0.38 15.88
N GLY A 16 22.86 -0.22 17.03
CA GLY A 16 21.88 -0.44 18.11
C GLY A 16 21.27 -1.84 18.09
N ALA A 17 21.84 -2.77 17.33
CA ALA A 17 21.50 -4.20 17.42
C ALA A 17 21.62 -4.70 18.86
N SER A 18 20.84 -5.71 19.25
CA SER A 18 20.79 -6.18 20.63
C SER A 18 20.56 -7.69 20.74
N ARG A 19 21.04 -8.31 21.82
CA ARG A 19 20.66 -9.69 22.22
C ARG A 19 19.28 -9.75 22.87
N ASP A 20 18.80 -8.64 23.43
CA ASP A 20 17.47 -8.54 24.03
C ASP A 20 16.38 -8.52 22.94
N PRO A 21 15.51 -9.55 22.86
CA PRO A 21 14.47 -9.65 21.85
C PRO A 21 13.39 -8.58 21.95
N LYS A 22 13.33 -7.82 23.04
CA LYS A 22 12.39 -6.71 23.21
C LYS A 22 12.85 -5.40 22.57
N LYS A 23 14.13 -5.29 22.18
CA LYS A 23 14.67 -4.07 21.56
C LYS A 23 14.47 -4.09 20.04
N LEU A 24 14.11 -2.95 19.47
CA LEU A 24 13.91 -2.80 18.02
C LEU A 24 15.13 -3.19 17.19
N GLY A 25 16.35 -2.91 17.65
CA GLY A 25 17.57 -3.35 16.97
C GLY A 25 17.73 -4.88 16.89
N HIS A 26 17.18 -5.63 17.84
CA HIS A 26 17.11 -7.10 17.72
C HIS A 26 16.08 -7.49 16.66
N VAL A 27 14.89 -6.90 16.71
CA VAL A 27 13.78 -7.18 15.77
C VAL A 27 14.21 -6.92 14.33
N ILE A 28 14.91 -5.82 14.06
CA ILE A 28 15.38 -5.50 12.70
C ILE A 28 16.41 -6.52 12.20
N VAL A 29 17.40 -6.90 13.01
CA VAL A 29 18.37 -7.96 12.62
C VAL A 29 17.64 -9.27 12.37
N LYS A 30 16.72 -9.64 13.26
CA LYS A 30 15.89 -10.85 13.11
C LYS A 30 15.09 -10.83 11.81
N ASN A 31 14.42 -9.72 11.50
CA ASN A 31 13.61 -9.59 10.29
C ASN A 31 14.45 -9.65 9.01
N LEU A 32 15.66 -9.07 9.00
CA LEU A 32 16.58 -9.23 7.88
C LEU A 32 17.00 -10.68 7.66
N ILE A 33 17.17 -11.47 8.73
CA ILE A 33 17.46 -12.90 8.65
C ILE A 33 16.23 -13.68 8.15
N GLU A 34 15.06 -13.47 8.77
CA GLU A 34 13.82 -14.20 8.46
C GLU A 34 13.23 -13.84 7.09
N ALA A 35 13.58 -12.67 6.53
CA ALA A 35 13.23 -12.28 5.17
C ALA A 35 14.24 -12.79 4.12
N ASP A 36 15.24 -13.58 4.52
CA ASP A 36 16.30 -14.10 3.65
C ASP A 36 17.05 -12.98 2.87
N PHE A 37 17.44 -11.90 3.57
CA PHE A 37 18.16 -10.79 2.93
C PHE A 37 19.41 -11.29 2.18
N GLU A 38 19.47 -11.02 0.88
CA GLU A 38 20.52 -11.52 -0.01
C GLU A 38 21.90 -10.91 0.28
N GLY A 39 21.93 -9.75 0.92
CA GLY A 39 23.14 -9.02 1.28
C GLY A 39 23.81 -9.51 2.57
N LYS A 40 24.79 -8.74 3.05
CA LYS A 40 25.45 -9.00 4.34
C LYS A 40 24.85 -8.16 5.46
N ILE A 41 24.57 -8.79 6.60
CA ILE A 41 24.06 -8.14 7.81
C ILE A 41 25.23 -7.94 8.78
N TYR A 42 25.42 -6.71 9.26
CA TYR A 42 26.45 -6.36 10.25
C TYR A 42 25.79 -5.75 11.49
N PRO A 43 25.49 -6.55 12.53
CA PRO A 43 25.07 -6.01 13.82
C PRO A 43 26.18 -5.14 14.42
N VAL A 44 25.82 -3.97 14.97
CA VAL A 44 26.76 -3.07 15.63
C VAL A 44 26.28 -2.78 17.05
N ASN A 45 27.06 -3.23 18.03
CA ASN A 45 26.85 -3.05 19.47
C ASN A 45 28.19 -3.22 20.23
N PRO A 46 28.60 -2.24 21.08
CA PRO A 46 29.87 -2.30 21.82
C PRO A 46 29.93 -3.33 22.96
N GLU A 47 28.79 -3.88 23.39
CA GLU A 47 28.68 -4.75 24.58
C GLU A 47 28.73 -6.25 24.27
N THR A 48 28.79 -6.64 22.98
CA THR A 48 28.74 -8.04 22.55
C THR A 48 29.45 -8.23 21.22
N ASP A 49 30.03 -9.41 21.03
CA ASP A 49 30.73 -9.86 19.83
C ASP A 49 29.85 -10.72 18.90
N GLU A 50 28.67 -11.12 19.36
CA GLU A 50 27.70 -11.91 18.59
C GLU A 50 26.23 -11.54 18.89
N ILE A 51 25.39 -11.53 17.85
CA ILE A 51 23.92 -11.34 17.93
C ILE A 51 23.27 -12.23 16.85
N LEU A 52 22.33 -13.10 17.24
CA LEU A 52 21.60 -14.00 16.32
C LEU A 52 22.55 -14.78 15.39
N ASP A 53 23.59 -15.37 15.97
CA ASP A 53 24.65 -16.14 15.28
C ASP A 53 25.45 -15.33 14.23
N LEU A 54 25.30 -14.00 14.22
CA LEU A 54 26.09 -13.09 13.39
C LEU A 54 27.16 -12.40 14.23
N LYS A 55 28.37 -12.30 13.67
CA LYS A 55 29.44 -11.49 14.23
C LYS A 55 28.97 -10.04 14.40
N CYS A 56 29.03 -9.54 15.62
CA CYS A 56 28.73 -8.18 16.01
C CYS A 56 30.01 -7.34 16.07
N TYR A 57 29.92 -6.09 15.66
CA TYR A 57 31.03 -5.13 15.67
C TYR A 57 30.79 -4.08 16.75
N PRO A 58 31.84 -3.64 17.48
CA PRO A 58 31.66 -2.69 18.58
C PRO A 58 31.35 -1.26 18.10
N SER A 59 31.73 -0.91 16.87
CA SER A 59 31.51 0.39 16.23
C SER A 59 31.24 0.21 14.73
N LEU A 60 30.68 1.23 14.08
CA LEU A 60 30.47 1.18 12.63
C LEU A 60 31.83 1.26 11.90
N ASP A 61 32.82 1.95 12.45
CA ASP A 61 34.19 2.04 11.89
C ASP A 61 34.90 0.69 11.82
N GLU A 62 34.60 -0.22 12.73
CA GLU A 62 35.16 -1.58 12.77
C GLU A 62 34.37 -2.57 11.92
N ALA A 63 33.18 -2.19 11.43
CA ALA A 63 32.43 -2.98 10.46
C ALA A 63 33.17 -3.02 9.10
N PRO A 64 32.84 -3.99 8.22
CA PRO A 64 33.47 -4.07 6.91
C PRO A 64 33.25 -2.77 6.10
N LYS A 65 34.34 -2.23 5.53
CA LYS A 65 34.37 -0.97 4.74
C LYS A 65 33.59 -0.99 3.40
N LYS A 66 32.69 -1.96 3.24
CA LYS A 66 31.79 -2.14 2.09
C LYS A 66 30.31 -1.96 2.46
N THR A 67 30.03 -1.45 3.66
CA THR A 67 28.67 -1.21 4.18
C THR A 67 27.97 -0.17 3.31
N GLN A 68 26.79 -0.50 2.78
CA GLN A 68 26.07 0.39 1.86
C GLN A 68 24.94 1.17 2.53
N LEU A 69 24.27 0.53 3.50
CA LEU A 69 23.16 1.08 4.27
C LEU A 69 23.45 0.98 5.77
N ALA A 70 23.18 2.04 6.52
CA ALA A 70 23.16 2.00 7.99
C ALA A 70 21.73 2.19 8.51
N VAL A 71 21.27 1.27 9.35
CA VAL A 71 20.00 1.38 10.09
C VAL A 71 20.35 1.74 11.53
N ILE A 72 19.93 2.92 11.98
CA ILE A 72 20.36 3.53 13.23
C ILE A 72 19.18 3.55 14.20
N VAL A 73 19.31 2.79 15.29
CA VAL A 73 18.28 2.60 16.33
C VAL A 73 18.90 2.76 17.73
N ILE A 74 19.46 3.94 17.97
CA ILE A 74 20.12 4.35 19.23
C ILE A 74 19.57 5.71 19.69
N PRO A 75 19.77 6.14 20.95
CA PRO A 75 19.27 7.45 21.40
C PRO A 75 19.68 8.61 20.46
N ALA A 76 18.75 9.53 20.17
CA ALA A 76 18.92 10.61 19.18
C ALA A 76 20.23 11.38 19.33
N LYS A 77 20.60 11.74 20.57
CA LYS A 77 21.85 12.47 20.90
C LYS A 77 23.15 11.75 20.48
N LYS A 78 23.09 10.46 20.16
CA LYS A 78 24.24 9.68 19.67
C LYS A 78 24.26 9.52 18.13
N VAL A 79 23.21 9.93 17.42
CA VAL A 79 23.12 9.79 15.97
C VAL A 79 24.21 10.59 15.22
N PRO A 80 24.52 11.85 15.60
CA PRO A 80 25.60 12.62 14.97
C PRO A 80 26.95 11.90 14.95
N SER A 81 27.31 11.19 16.02
CA SER A 81 28.59 10.47 16.08
C SER A 81 28.63 9.26 15.17
N ILE A 82 27.51 8.57 14.95
CA ILE A 82 27.41 7.45 14.00
C ILE A 82 27.48 7.94 12.56
N LEU A 83 26.85 9.06 12.22
CA LEU A 83 26.92 9.61 10.87
C LEU A 83 28.36 9.99 10.47
N LYS A 84 29.18 10.44 11.42
CA LYS A 84 30.61 10.69 11.18
C LYS A 84 31.38 9.40 10.84
N GLN A 85 30.96 8.24 11.37
CA GLN A 85 31.54 6.91 11.08
C GLN A 85 31.11 6.36 9.70
N CYS A 86 29.97 6.81 9.16
CA CYS A 86 29.42 6.32 7.89
C CYS A 86 30.34 6.58 6.69
N LYS A 87 31.03 7.74 6.65
CA LYS A 87 31.90 8.13 5.52
C LYS A 87 33.05 7.15 5.30
N GLU A 88 33.71 6.74 6.37
CA GLU A 88 34.82 5.79 6.29
C GLU A 88 34.38 4.40 5.81
N ASN A 89 33.09 4.09 5.96
CA ASN A 89 32.50 2.80 5.61
C ASN A 89 31.80 2.76 4.25
N ASN A 90 31.90 3.84 3.47
CA ASN A 90 31.23 4.02 2.17
C ASN A 90 29.68 3.92 2.26
N VAL A 91 29.13 4.23 3.43
CA VAL A 91 27.68 4.32 3.63
C VAL A 91 27.19 5.59 2.94
N ARG A 92 26.23 5.44 2.04
CA ARG A 92 25.63 6.57 1.28
C ARG A 92 24.18 6.82 1.67
N ASN A 93 23.56 5.88 2.37
CA ASN A 93 22.19 5.98 2.85
C ASN A 93 22.15 5.58 4.33
N ALA A 94 21.41 6.34 5.12
CA ALA A 94 21.11 6.02 6.50
C ALA A 94 19.60 6.03 6.74
N ILE A 95 19.12 5.08 7.52
CA ILE A 95 17.74 5.04 8.04
C ILE A 95 17.84 5.34 9.52
N ILE A 96 17.29 6.47 9.95
CA ILE A 96 17.28 6.84 11.36
C ILE A 96 15.90 6.49 11.92
N ILE A 97 15.86 5.38 12.65
CA ILE A 97 14.63 4.88 13.29
C ILE A 97 14.28 5.71 14.52
N SER A 98 15.30 6.22 15.20
CA SER A 98 15.16 6.93 16.46
C SER A 98 14.31 8.20 16.35
N GLY A 99 13.41 8.40 17.31
CA GLY A 99 12.77 9.68 17.58
C GLY A 99 13.51 10.51 18.64
N GLY A 100 12.98 11.68 18.95
CA GLY A 100 13.59 12.73 19.77
C GLY A 100 14.20 13.87 18.95
N PHE A 101 13.65 14.15 17.77
CA PHE A 101 14.09 15.21 16.86
C PHE A 101 13.03 16.31 16.76
N SER A 102 12.78 16.88 15.58
CA SER A 102 11.88 18.02 15.38
C SER A 102 10.43 17.75 15.83
N GLU A 103 10.02 16.48 15.94
CA GLU A 103 8.71 16.11 16.45
C GLU A 103 8.56 16.33 17.97
N PHE A 104 9.67 16.45 18.72
CA PHE A 104 9.67 16.45 20.18
C PHE A 104 9.68 17.86 20.77
N ASP A 105 10.72 18.65 20.50
CA ASP A 105 10.90 20.02 20.99
C ASP A 105 11.95 20.81 20.15
N GLU A 106 12.23 22.06 20.54
CA GLU A 106 13.22 22.90 19.85
C GLU A 106 14.66 22.34 19.95
N GLU A 107 15.04 21.70 21.06
CA GLU A 107 16.36 21.03 21.15
C GLU A 107 16.45 19.87 20.16
N GLY A 108 15.36 19.11 20.00
CA GLY A 108 15.25 18.05 19.01
C GLY A 108 15.31 18.57 17.58
N LYS A 109 14.76 19.75 17.32
CA LYS A 109 14.88 20.42 16.02
C LYS A 109 16.31 20.86 15.72
N GLU A 110 17.00 21.48 16.67
CA GLU A 110 18.43 21.83 16.53
C GLU A 110 19.29 20.58 16.26
N LEU A 111 18.97 19.46 16.92
CA LEU A 111 19.64 18.19 16.69
C LEU A 111 19.35 17.60 15.30
N GLU A 112 18.14 17.78 14.77
CA GLU A 112 17.79 17.38 13.40
C GLU A 112 18.59 18.18 12.36
N GLU A 113 18.71 19.49 12.57
CA GLU A 113 19.54 20.38 11.75
C GLU A 113 21.03 19.95 11.78
N GLU A 114 21.60 19.67 12.96
CA GLU A 114 22.98 19.14 13.09
C GLU A 114 23.15 17.82 12.31
N VAL A 115 22.17 16.93 12.40
CA VAL A 115 22.17 15.65 11.68
C VAL A 115 22.18 15.85 10.16
N LEU A 116 21.39 16.79 9.65
CA LEU A 116 21.34 17.12 8.23
C LEU A 116 22.64 17.74 7.74
N GLU A 117 23.24 18.66 8.50
CA GLU A 117 24.54 19.27 8.19
C GLU A 117 25.64 18.21 8.08
N ILE A 118 25.73 17.31 9.07
CA ILE A 118 26.70 16.21 9.04
C ILE A 118 26.45 15.28 7.85
N ALA A 119 25.18 14.97 7.56
CA ALA A 119 24.85 14.11 6.43
C ALA A 119 25.29 14.72 5.10
N GLU A 120 25.09 16.03 4.92
CA GLU A 120 25.55 16.76 3.73
C GLU A 120 27.09 16.73 3.62
N GLU A 121 27.82 17.07 4.69
CA GLU A 121 29.29 17.04 4.72
C GLU A 121 29.87 15.65 4.41
N MET A 122 29.17 14.60 4.84
CA MET A 122 29.58 13.21 4.63
C MET A 122 29.07 12.63 3.30
N GLY A 123 28.16 13.33 2.60
CA GLY A 123 27.55 12.87 1.36
C GLY A 123 26.65 11.65 1.55
N ILE A 124 25.82 11.70 2.59
CA ILE A 124 24.85 10.68 3.01
C ILE A 124 23.45 11.22 2.80
N ARG A 125 22.53 10.38 2.32
CA ARG A 125 21.10 10.69 2.29
C ARG A 125 20.37 9.97 3.44
N ILE A 126 19.41 10.63 4.08
CA ILE A 126 18.72 10.16 5.28
C ILE A 126 17.25 9.88 4.99
N LEU A 127 16.80 8.67 5.34
CA LEU A 127 15.38 8.37 5.57
C LEU A 127 15.07 8.56 7.06
N GLY A 128 13.97 9.25 7.37
CA GLY A 128 13.60 9.63 8.73
C GLY A 128 14.03 11.08 9.06
N PRO A 129 14.41 11.37 10.32
CA PRO A 129 14.41 10.46 11.48
C PRO A 129 12.99 10.09 11.93
N ASN A 130 12.86 9.46 13.12
CA ASN A 130 11.58 9.06 13.70
C ASN A 130 10.72 8.23 12.72
N CYS A 131 11.36 7.24 12.10
CA CYS A 131 10.71 6.41 11.08
C CYS A 131 10.68 4.94 11.48
N GLN A 132 9.93 4.14 10.72
CA GLN A 132 9.89 2.69 10.92
C GLN A 132 10.74 1.94 9.88
N GLY A 133 11.51 2.65 9.05
CA GLY A 133 12.42 2.07 8.07
C GLY A 133 11.75 1.66 6.77
N ILE A 134 12.27 0.60 6.14
CA ILE A 134 11.84 0.16 4.80
C ILE A 134 11.74 -1.35 4.70
N ASN A 135 10.99 -1.79 3.69
CA ASN A 135 10.98 -3.16 3.22
C ASN A 135 11.22 -3.21 1.69
N ASN A 136 11.95 -4.19 1.21
CA ASN A 136 11.97 -4.61 -0.19
C ASN A 136 11.93 -6.13 -0.23
N THR A 137 10.79 -6.70 -0.64
CA THR A 137 10.59 -8.15 -0.59
C THR A 137 11.44 -8.88 -1.62
N SER A 138 11.87 -8.23 -2.71
CA SER A 138 12.55 -8.92 -3.80
C SER A 138 13.94 -9.43 -3.44
N ASN A 139 14.68 -8.66 -2.63
CA ASN A 139 16.01 -8.99 -2.13
C ASN A 139 16.04 -9.34 -0.64
N GLY A 140 14.87 -9.51 -0.01
CA GLY A 140 14.75 -9.85 1.42
C GLY A 140 15.10 -8.72 2.39
N LEU A 141 15.20 -7.47 1.95
CA LEU A 141 15.52 -6.34 2.83
C LEU A 141 14.31 -5.97 3.69
N CYS A 142 14.16 -6.58 4.86
CA CYS A 142 13.17 -6.17 5.86
C CYS A 142 13.82 -5.35 7.00
N ALA A 143 14.22 -4.11 6.70
CA ALA A 143 14.79 -3.15 7.66
C ALA A 143 13.70 -2.36 8.40
N THR A 144 12.66 -3.06 8.84
CA THR A 144 11.44 -2.51 9.46
C THR A 144 10.77 -3.58 10.34
N TRP A 145 9.63 -3.27 10.93
CA TRP A 145 8.70 -4.22 11.54
C TRP A 145 7.26 -3.85 11.13
N PRO A 146 6.30 -4.79 11.05
CA PRO A 146 6.45 -6.24 11.19
C PRO A 146 7.26 -6.89 10.05
N LEU A 147 7.51 -8.19 10.12
CA LEU A 147 8.13 -8.96 9.04
C LEU A 147 7.18 -9.01 7.82
N VAL A 148 7.71 -8.69 6.63
CA VAL A 148 6.95 -8.71 5.37
C VAL A 148 7.77 -9.43 4.29
N THR A 149 7.31 -10.61 3.87
CA THR A 149 8.06 -11.46 2.92
C THR A 149 7.30 -11.80 1.64
N LYS A 150 5.97 -11.68 1.62
CA LYS A 150 5.16 -12.00 0.44
C LYS A 150 5.39 -10.97 -0.66
N LYS A 151 6.00 -11.39 -1.76
CA LYS A 151 6.26 -10.58 -2.97
C LYS A 151 4.97 -10.31 -3.73
N GLY A 152 4.79 -9.09 -4.22
CA GLY A 152 3.68 -8.70 -5.09
C GLY A 152 3.79 -7.23 -5.51
N PRO A 153 2.80 -6.67 -6.22
CA PRO A 153 2.95 -5.41 -6.93
C PRO A 153 2.70 -4.15 -6.07
N LEU A 154 2.23 -4.30 -4.84
CA LEU A 154 1.85 -3.17 -3.99
C LEU A 154 3.09 -2.52 -3.37
N SER A 155 3.31 -1.23 -3.63
CA SER A 155 4.30 -0.43 -2.89
C SER A 155 3.62 0.58 -1.98
N ILE A 156 4.08 0.68 -0.74
CA ILE A 156 3.47 1.50 0.32
C ILE A 156 4.46 2.59 0.73
N VAL A 157 4.06 3.85 0.68
CA VAL A 157 4.82 4.99 1.22
C VAL A 157 3.95 5.74 2.21
N THR A 158 4.44 5.93 3.43
CA THR A 158 3.62 6.52 4.50
C THR A 158 4.46 7.35 5.46
N GLN A 159 3.86 8.41 5.99
CA GLN A 159 4.42 9.18 7.10
C GLN A 159 4.15 8.53 8.47
N SER A 160 3.21 7.59 8.53
CA SER A 160 2.83 6.88 9.75
C SER A 160 3.22 5.40 9.69
N GLY A 161 4.00 4.96 10.70
CA GLY A 161 4.43 3.57 10.84
C GLY A 161 3.30 2.59 11.15
N THR A 162 2.30 3.00 11.93
CA THR A 162 1.14 2.15 12.26
C THR A 162 0.23 1.93 11.06
N ILE A 163 0.10 2.93 10.17
CA ILE A 163 -0.62 2.78 8.91
C ILE A 163 0.12 1.83 7.96
N ALA A 164 1.45 1.92 7.87
CA ALA A 164 2.24 0.94 7.10
C ALA A 164 2.02 -0.49 7.62
N ALA A 165 2.05 -0.67 8.95
CA ALA A 165 1.84 -1.97 9.58
C ALA A 165 0.43 -2.52 9.31
N ALA A 166 -0.60 -1.66 9.39
CA ALA A 166 -1.99 -2.06 9.10
C ALA A 166 -2.17 -2.49 7.65
N LEU A 167 -1.72 -1.67 6.68
CA LEU A 167 -1.78 -2.01 5.26
C LEU A 167 -1.00 -3.29 4.95
N SER A 168 0.18 -3.44 5.54
CA SER A 168 1.01 -4.64 5.34
C SER A 168 0.36 -5.90 5.91
N HIS A 169 -0.30 -5.78 7.06
CA HIS A 169 -1.02 -6.87 7.69
C HIS A 169 -2.22 -7.30 6.85
N TRP A 170 -3.08 -6.35 6.43
CA TRP A 170 -4.23 -6.66 5.59
C TRP A 170 -3.82 -7.29 4.27
N ALA A 171 -2.75 -6.78 3.64
CA ALA A 171 -2.20 -7.36 2.43
C ALA A 171 -1.79 -8.83 2.64
N GLN A 172 -1.09 -9.15 3.73
CA GLN A 172 -0.72 -10.52 4.05
C GLN A 172 -1.94 -11.43 4.31
N GLU A 173 -2.93 -10.96 5.07
CA GLU A 173 -4.16 -11.72 5.36
C GLU A 173 -4.97 -12.05 4.09
N GLU A 174 -4.93 -11.16 3.10
CA GLU A 174 -5.66 -11.35 1.84
C GLU A 174 -4.77 -11.82 0.68
N ASN A 175 -3.58 -12.34 0.98
CA ASN A 175 -2.66 -12.86 -0.03
C ASN A 175 -2.21 -11.83 -1.09
N ILE A 176 -2.25 -10.54 -0.76
CA ILE A 176 -1.71 -9.46 -1.58
C ILE A 176 -0.24 -9.25 -1.20
N GLY A 177 0.65 -9.48 -2.17
CA GLY A 177 2.08 -9.27 -1.95
C GLY A 177 2.50 -7.81 -2.07
N ILE A 178 3.58 -7.47 -1.38
CA ILE A 178 4.17 -6.13 -1.32
C ILE A 178 5.49 -6.14 -2.07
N ALA A 179 5.76 -5.11 -2.86
CA ALA A 179 7.04 -4.89 -3.50
C ALA A 179 7.96 -4.18 -2.51
N LYS A 180 7.64 -2.92 -2.21
CA LYS A 180 8.41 -2.07 -1.30
C LYS A 180 7.54 -1.35 -0.29
N THR A 181 8.09 -1.12 0.90
CA THR A 181 7.49 -0.25 1.92
C THR A 181 8.50 0.82 2.31
N ALA A 182 8.07 2.07 2.42
CA ALA A 182 8.87 3.17 2.94
C ALA A 182 8.08 3.95 3.99
N ILE A 183 8.54 3.88 5.24
CA ILE A 183 7.99 4.67 6.32
C ILE A 183 8.90 5.87 6.52
N LEU A 184 8.38 7.06 6.29
CA LEU A 184 9.20 8.24 6.10
C LEU A 184 9.55 8.99 7.40
N GLY A 185 8.70 8.87 8.42
CA GLY A 185 8.87 9.65 9.66
C GLY A 185 8.83 11.16 9.39
N ASN A 186 9.80 11.88 9.94
CA ASN A 186 9.89 13.35 9.84
C ASN A 186 10.21 13.86 8.43
N LYS A 187 10.78 13.01 7.54
CA LYS A 187 11.16 13.39 6.15
C LYS A 187 12.17 14.54 6.07
N ALA A 188 13.15 14.57 6.97
CA ALA A 188 14.10 15.68 7.06
C ALA A 188 14.96 15.82 5.79
N ASP A 189 15.25 14.72 5.08
CA ASP A 189 16.00 14.73 3.81
C ASP A 189 15.26 14.01 2.67
N ILE A 190 15.19 12.67 2.72
CA ILE A 190 14.45 11.87 1.73
C ILE A 190 12.95 12.01 2.01
N ASP A 191 12.21 12.50 1.03
CA ASP A 191 10.77 12.75 1.10
C ASP A 191 9.97 11.80 0.18
N GLU A 192 8.63 11.89 0.23
CA GLU A 192 7.72 11.10 -0.59
C GLU A 192 8.04 11.21 -2.09
N ALA A 193 8.46 12.38 -2.56
CA ALA A 193 8.74 12.60 -3.98
C ALA A 193 10.00 11.86 -4.44
N ASP A 194 11.02 11.76 -3.57
CA ASP A 194 12.20 10.93 -3.85
C ASP A 194 11.82 9.45 -3.97
N ILE A 195 10.97 8.95 -3.06
CA ILE A 195 10.51 7.55 -3.08
C ILE A 195 9.65 7.28 -4.31
N ILE A 196 8.67 8.14 -4.61
CA ILE A 196 7.81 8.01 -5.79
C ILE A 196 8.64 7.96 -7.08
N ASN A 197 9.66 8.82 -7.21
CA ASN A 197 10.55 8.80 -8.38
C ASN A 197 11.33 7.48 -8.50
N TYR A 198 11.75 6.86 -7.40
CA TYR A 198 12.37 5.54 -7.42
C TYR A 198 11.36 4.47 -7.86
N LEU A 199 10.16 4.48 -7.27
CA LEU A 199 9.12 3.51 -7.56
C LEU A 199 8.57 3.62 -8.98
N ALA A 200 8.55 4.82 -9.57
CA ALA A 200 8.11 5.05 -10.95
C ALA A 200 8.90 4.18 -11.97
N GLY A 201 10.20 3.99 -11.75
CA GLY A 201 11.06 3.16 -12.61
C GLY A 201 11.30 1.74 -12.09
N ASP A 202 10.52 1.28 -11.10
CA ASP A 202 10.67 -0.05 -10.50
C ASP A 202 9.68 -1.04 -11.12
N ASP A 203 10.19 -2.06 -11.82
CA ASP A 203 9.37 -3.07 -12.52
C ASP A 203 8.56 -3.96 -11.57
N GLU A 204 8.94 -4.05 -10.30
CA GLU A 204 8.23 -4.85 -9.30
C GLU A 204 7.01 -4.11 -8.70
N THR A 205 6.97 -2.78 -8.84
CA THR A 205 5.86 -1.96 -8.35
C THR A 205 4.82 -1.76 -9.44
N GLY A 206 3.63 -2.33 -9.23
CA GLY A 206 2.45 -2.13 -10.08
C GLY A 206 1.51 -1.03 -9.57
N VAL A 207 1.48 -0.74 -8.26
CA VAL A 207 0.65 0.33 -7.68
C VAL A 207 1.35 0.97 -6.48
N ILE A 208 1.22 2.29 -6.33
CA ILE A 208 1.79 3.06 -5.22
C ILE A 208 0.66 3.55 -4.30
N ALA A 209 0.62 3.02 -3.08
CA ALA A 209 -0.22 3.50 -1.99
C ALA A 209 0.51 4.57 -1.17
N LEU A 210 -0.08 5.75 -1.05
CA LEU A 210 0.47 6.89 -0.33
C LEU A 210 -0.43 7.30 0.82
N TYR A 211 0.12 7.35 2.05
CA TYR A 211 -0.51 8.06 3.16
C TYR A 211 0.32 9.29 3.53
N LEU A 212 -0.30 10.46 3.41
CA LEU A 212 0.37 11.75 3.56
C LEU A 212 -0.31 12.57 4.65
N GLU A 213 0.42 13.00 5.67
CA GLU A 213 -0.06 13.96 6.66
C GLU A 213 0.20 15.39 6.19
N GLY A 214 1.40 15.63 5.66
CA GLY A 214 1.80 16.89 5.02
C GLY A 214 2.71 16.68 3.81
N VAL A 215 2.77 17.67 2.93
CA VAL A 215 3.68 17.73 1.76
C VAL A 215 4.32 19.11 1.75
N GLU A 216 5.61 19.19 2.08
CA GLU A 216 6.32 20.47 2.13
C GLU A 216 6.70 20.97 0.74
N LYS A 217 7.26 20.06 -0.07
CA LYS A 217 7.76 20.37 -1.42
C LYS A 217 6.70 20.03 -2.47
N GLY A 218 5.55 20.71 -2.42
CA GLY A 218 4.37 20.41 -3.24
C GLY A 218 4.63 20.27 -4.75
N ARG A 219 5.44 21.14 -5.36
CA ARG A 219 5.80 21.02 -6.79
C ARG A 219 6.60 19.76 -7.09
N LYS A 220 7.60 19.46 -6.26
CA LYS A 220 8.43 18.24 -6.38
C LYS A 220 7.56 16.99 -6.26
N PHE A 221 6.61 16.99 -5.32
CA PHE A 221 5.63 15.90 -5.16
C PHE A 221 4.76 15.72 -6.40
N LEU A 222 4.12 16.78 -6.90
CA LEU A 222 3.26 16.68 -8.07
C LEU A 222 4.04 16.24 -9.32
N GLU A 223 5.25 16.76 -9.53
CA GLU A 223 6.11 16.32 -10.64
C GLU A 223 6.45 14.83 -10.56
N ALA A 224 6.81 14.33 -9.37
CA ALA A 224 7.11 12.92 -9.15
C ALA A 224 5.86 12.03 -9.34
N ALA A 225 4.74 12.45 -8.76
CA ALA A 225 3.49 11.70 -8.81
C ALA A 225 2.90 11.66 -10.22
N ARG A 226 2.91 12.78 -10.96
CA ARG A 226 2.52 12.84 -12.38
C ARG A 226 3.34 11.87 -13.22
N LYS A 227 4.67 11.90 -13.07
CA LYS A 227 5.56 11.00 -13.79
C LYS A 227 5.31 9.53 -13.43
N ALA A 228 5.02 9.23 -12.17
CA ALA A 228 4.67 7.88 -11.76
C ALA A 228 3.32 7.45 -12.35
N ALA A 229 2.31 8.33 -12.32
CA ALA A 229 0.96 8.08 -12.83
C ALA A 229 0.90 7.80 -14.34
N GLU A 230 1.88 8.28 -15.11
CA GLU A 230 2.04 7.93 -16.54
C GLU A 230 2.32 6.43 -16.76
N GLU A 231 2.89 5.73 -15.77
CA GLU A 231 3.34 4.33 -15.89
C GLU A 231 2.61 3.39 -14.92
N LYS A 232 2.20 3.89 -13.75
CA LYS A 232 1.60 3.10 -12.68
C LYS A 232 0.64 3.92 -11.82
N PRO A 233 -0.51 3.38 -11.40
CA PRO A 233 -1.45 4.10 -10.57
C PRO A 233 -0.85 4.55 -9.23
N VAL A 234 -1.15 5.80 -8.86
CA VAL A 234 -0.77 6.42 -7.59
C VAL A 234 -2.04 6.73 -6.80
N VAL A 235 -2.21 6.06 -5.66
CA VAL A 235 -3.40 6.19 -4.80
C VAL A 235 -3.01 6.91 -3.51
N VAL A 236 -3.68 8.01 -3.19
CA VAL A 236 -3.34 8.90 -2.07
C VAL A 236 -4.49 9.00 -1.07
N LEU A 237 -4.17 8.72 0.19
CA LEU A 237 -4.95 9.14 1.34
C LEU A 237 -4.26 10.31 2.04
N LYS A 238 -4.93 11.47 2.04
CA LYS A 238 -4.45 12.68 2.72
C LYS A 238 -5.07 12.80 4.11
N GLY A 239 -4.24 12.79 5.15
CA GLY A 239 -4.63 13.18 6.51
C GLY A 239 -4.86 14.69 6.64
N GLY A 240 -5.62 15.11 7.65
CA GLY A 240 -5.86 16.53 7.93
C GLY A 240 -6.66 17.27 6.84
N LYS A 241 -7.72 16.62 6.32
CA LYS A 241 -8.59 17.21 5.29
C LYS A 241 -9.45 18.38 5.81
N THR A 242 -9.86 18.31 7.08
CA THR A 242 -10.68 19.32 7.75
C THR A 242 -9.82 20.25 8.59
N GLU A 243 -10.34 21.41 9.00
CA GLU A 243 -9.63 22.34 9.90
C GLU A 243 -9.16 21.64 11.18
N LEU A 244 -10.05 20.91 11.86
CA LEU A 244 -9.69 20.15 13.06
C LEU A 244 -8.66 19.04 12.79
N GLY A 245 -8.74 18.38 11.64
CA GLY A 245 -7.76 17.38 11.24
C GLY A 245 -6.39 18.00 10.94
N ALA A 246 -6.37 19.16 10.30
CA ALA A 246 -5.17 19.92 9.99
C ALA A 246 -4.46 20.40 11.28
N GLU A 247 -5.22 20.83 12.28
CA GLU A 247 -4.71 21.14 13.62
C GLU A 247 -4.11 19.91 14.30
N ALA A 248 -4.79 18.77 14.24
CA ALA A 248 -4.28 17.51 14.82
C ALA A 248 -2.96 17.06 14.17
N VAL A 249 -2.84 17.17 12.84
CA VAL A 249 -1.59 16.89 12.12
C VAL A 249 -0.49 17.84 12.59
N LYS A 250 -0.78 19.14 12.70
CA LYS A 250 0.18 20.14 13.17
C LYS A 250 0.68 19.83 14.58
N SER A 251 -0.18 19.36 15.48
CA SER A 251 0.22 18.95 16.83
C SER A 251 1.00 17.63 16.85
N HIS A 252 0.79 16.73 15.89
CA HIS A 252 1.43 15.42 15.86
C HIS A 252 2.83 15.46 15.22
N THR A 253 3.00 16.15 14.10
CA THR A 253 4.26 16.13 13.32
C THR A 253 4.89 17.50 13.14
N GLN A 254 4.33 18.55 13.75
CA GLN A 254 4.74 19.95 13.57
C GLN A 254 4.70 20.43 12.10
N SER A 255 4.10 19.64 11.20
CA SER A 255 3.98 19.96 9.78
C SER A 255 2.81 20.90 9.51
N TYR A 256 2.95 21.79 8.52
CA TYR A 256 1.86 22.68 8.11
C TYR A 256 0.91 21.93 7.17
N ALA A 257 -0.31 21.65 7.65
CA ALA A 257 -1.37 21.14 6.81
C ALA A 257 -1.86 22.27 5.89
N GLY A 258 -1.43 22.25 4.63
CA GLY A 258 -1.98 23.12 3.58
C GLY A 258 -3.47 22.87 3.35
N LYS A 259 -4.14 23.78 2.62
CA LYS A 259 -5.57 23.64 2.30
C LYS A 259 -5.82 22.38 1.47
N TYR A 260 -6.75 21.54 1.93
CA TYR A 260 -7.04 20.26 1.29
C TYR A 260 -7.59 20.44 -0.12
N GLU A 261 -8.42 21.45 -0.37
CA GLU A 261 -9.06 21.69 -1.68
C GLU A 261 -8.02 22.00 -2.77
N ILE A 262 -6.92 22.67 -2.38
CA ILE A 262 -5.80 22.94 -3.29
C ILE A 262 -5.03 21.65 -3.58
N PHE A 263 -4.76 20.85 -2.54
CA PHE A 263 -4.10 19.56 -2.69
C PHE A 263 -4.90 18.61 -3.57
N GLU A 264 -6.20 18.50 -3.32
CA GLU A 264 -7.14 17.68 -4.08
C GLU A 264 -7.19 18.11 -5.55
N SER A 265 -7.41 19.40 -5.81
CA SER A 265 -7.49 19.92 -7.18
C SER A 265 -6.21 19.64 -7.96
N ALA A 266 -5.05 19.87 -7.34
CA ALA A 266 -3.76 19.60 -7.96
C ALA A 266 -3.54 18.11 -8.21
N CYS A 267 -3.93 17.22 -7.29
CA CYS A 267 -3.79 15.79 -7.47
C CYS A 267 -4.70 15.25 -8.60
N ARG A 268 -5.97 15.69 -8.65
CA ARG A 268 -6.91 15.28 -9.70
C ARG A 268 -6.45 15.66 -11.10
N GLN A 269 -5.79 16.83 -11.25
CA GLN A 269 -5.24 17.28 -12.53
C GLN A 269 -4.11 16.39 -13.05
N GLU A 270 -3.42 15.68 -12.16
CA GLU A 270 -2.24 14.87 -12.48
C GLU A 270 -2.54 13.36 -12.51
N GLY A 271 -3.82 12.98 -12.56
CA GLY A 271 -4.23 11.57 -12.62
C GLY A 271 -4.00 10.79 -11.32
N ILE A 272 -3.80 11.49 -10.20
CA ILE A 272 -3.60 10.86 -8.89
C ILE A 272 -4.96 10.48 -8.31
N ILE A 273 -5.10 9.22 -7.91
CA ILE A 273 -6.34 8.67 -7.35
C ILE A 273 -6.43 9.06 -5.88
N LEU A 274 -7.43 9.86 -5.52
CA LEU A 274 -7.66 10.26 -4.12
C LEU A 274 -8.69 9.36 -3.45
N VAL A 275 -8.44 9.01 -2.20
CA VAL A 275 -9.34 8.20 -1.37
C VAL A 275 -9.58 8.88 -0.02
N ASP A 276 -10.64 8.45 0.68
CA ASP A 276 -11.14 9.12 1.88
C ASP A 276 -10.90 8.36 3.18
N SER A 277 -10.58 7.07 3.08
CA SER A 277 -10.32 6.24 4.25
C SER A 277 -9.17 5.25 4.02
N LEU A 278 -8.65 4.72 5.13
CA LEU A 278 -7.63 3.68 5.08
C LEU A 278 -8.15 2.41 4.39
N THR A 279 -9.42 2.08 4.61
CA THR A 279 -10.10 0.95 3.96
C THR A 279 -10.19 1.16 2.45
N GLU A 280 -10.51 2.38 1.99
CA GLU A 280 -10.50 2.71 0.56
C GLU A 280 -9.10 2.65 -0.04
N LEU A 281 -8.09 3.22 0.63
CA LEU A 281 -6.70 3.17 0.16
C LEU A 281 -6.27 1.73 -0.10
N TYR A 282 -6.51 0.84 0.87
CA TYR A 282 -6.16 -0.56 0.75
C TYR A 282 -6.95 -1.26 -0.37
N ASN A 283 -8.28 -1.11 -0.40
CA ASN A 283 -9.10 -1.84 -1.36
C ASN A 283 -8.90 -1.36 -2.81
N VAL A 284 -8.75 -0.06 -3.04
CA VAL A 284 -8.42 0.48 -4.37
C VAL A 284 -7.07 -0.08 -4.84
N CYS A 285 -6.05 -0.03 -3.99
CA CYS A 285 -4.74 -0.59 -4.34
C CYS A 285 -4.79 -2.10 -4.58
N LYS A 286 -5.54 -2.85 -3.75
CA LYS A 286 -5.77 -4.29 -3.94
C LYS A 286 -6.45 -4.59 -5.28
N GLY A 287 -7.46 -3.80 -5.65
CA GLY A 287 -8.15 -3.90 -6.92
C GLY A 287 -7.18 -3.71 -8.08
N ILE A 288 -6.49 -2.58 -8.14
CA ILE A 288 -5.48 -2.28 -9.16
C ILE A 288 -4.40 -3.37 -9.23
N ALA A 289 -3.97 -3.91 -8.08
CA ALA A 289 -2.92 -4.91 -8.00
C ALA A 289 -3.31 -6.28 -8.57
N LYS A 290 -4.60 -6.61 -8.67
CA LYS A 290 -5.05 -7.99 -8.92
C LYS A 290 -6.14 -8.13 -9.98
N LEU A 291 -6.98 -7.12 -10.15
CA LEU A 291 -8.04 -7.09 -11.16
C LEU A 291 -7.42 -6.80 -12.53
N PRO A 292 -7.95 -7.43 -13.60
CA PRO A 292 -7.57 -7.03 -14.95
C PRO A 292 -8.08 -5.62 -15.24
N GLU A 293 -7.30 -4.87 -16.03
CA GLU A 293 -7.72 -3.57 -16.55
C GLU A 293 -8.90 -3.77 -17.52
N PRO A 294 -10.02 -3.05 -17.33
CA PRO A 294 -11.18 -3.19 -18.20
C PRO A 294 -11.03 -2.45 -19.52
N ASP A 295 -11.75 -2.90 -20.53
CA ASP A 295 -11.76 -2.28 -21.87
C ASP A 295 -12.49 -0.91 -21.90
N GLY A 296 -12.97 -0.42 -20.76
CA GLY A 296 -13.63 0.87 -20.59
C GLY A 296 -14.47 0.94 -19.31
N LYS A 297 -15.41 1.90 -19.23
CA LYS A 297 -16.13 2.26 -17.98
C LYS A 297 -17.57 1.75 -17.91
N ASN A 298 -18.05 1.09 -18.97
CA ASN A 298 -19.40 0.54 -18.99
C ASN A 298 -19.52 -0.64 -18.03
N THR A 299 -20.35 -0.48 -17.02
CA THR A 299 -20.43 -1.39 -15.88
C THR A 299 -21.83 -1.94 -15.70
N ILE A 300 -21.95 -3.24 -15.47
CA ILE A 300 -23.18 -3.88 -15.01
C ILE A 300 -22.98 -4.42 -13.60
N ILE A 301 -23.97 -4.18 -12.73
CA ILE A 301 -24.02 -4.78 -11.40
C ILE A 301 -24.91 -6.02 -11.47
N VAL A 302 -24.41 -7.17 -11.01
CA VAL A 302 -25.22 -8.39 -10.83
C VAL A 302 -25.27 -8.68 -9.34
N THR A 303 -26.46 -8.73 -8.76
CA THR A 303 -26.63 -8.79 -7.30
C THR A 303 -27.66 -9.82 -6.86
N SER A 304 -27.46 -10.46 -5.71
CA SER A 304 -28.53 -11.19 -5.00
C SER A 304 -29.19 -10.34 -3.90
N SER A 305 -28.73 -9.10 -3.72
CA SER A 305 -29.20 -8.16 -2.70
C SER A 305 -29.51 -6.81 -3.35
N GLY A 306 -30.81 -6.53 -3.54
CA GLY A 306 -31.26 -5.23 -4.05
C GLY A 306 -30.77 -4.05 -3.19
N GLY A 307 -30.72 -4.20 -1.86
CA GLY A 307 -30.20 -3.17 -0.95
C GLY A 307 -28.71 -2.86 -1.19
N SER A 308 -27.89 -3.89 -1.39
CA SER A 308 -26.48 -3.71 -1.71
C SER A 308 -26.27 -3.17 -3.13
N GLY A 309 -27.16 -3.51 -4.06
CA GLY A 309 -27.21 -2.93 -5.40
C GLY A 309 -27.52 -1.43 -5.37
N ILE A 310 -28.48 -0.99 -4.54
CA ILE A 310 -28.79 0.43 -4.34
C ILE A 310 -27.56 1.19 -3.82
N LEU A 311 -26.86 0.66 -2.80
CA LEU A 311 -25.65 1.30 -2.28
C LEU A 311 -24.52 1.40 -3.32
N ALA A 312 -24.40 0.42 -4.22
CA ALA A 312 -23.46 0.50 -5.32
C ALA A 312 -23.86 1.60 -6.32
N VAL A 313 -25.15 1.69 -6.68
CA VAL A 313 -25.65 2.76 -7.57
C VAL A 313 -25.44 4.14 -6.95
N ASP A 314 -25.79 4.33 -5.68
CA ASP A 314 -25.61 5.62 -4.99
C ASP A 314 -24.14 6.07 -4.97
N ALA A 315 -23.20 5.12 -4.94
CA ALA A 315 -21.77 5.41 -4.90
C ALA A 315 -21.19 5.95 -6.22
N ILE A 316 -21.93 5.89 -7.34
CA ILE A 316 -21.40 6.30 -8.66
C ILE A 316 -21.49 7.80 -8.90
N GLU A 317 -22.23 8.57 -8.10
CA GLU A 317 -22.55 9.98 -8.39
C GLU A 317 -21.30 10.83 -8.64
N ASP A 318 -20.22 10.56 -7.90
CA ASP A 318 -18.93 11.25 -8.02
C ASP A 318 -17.86 10.45 -8.79
N LEU A 319 -18.26 9.36 -9.48
CA LEU A 319 -17.37 8.47 -10.22
C LEU A 319 -17.60 8.59 -11.73
N GLU A 320 -16.56 8.31 -12.51
CA GLU A 320 -16.63 8.30 -13.97
C GLU A 320 -17.13 6.95 -14.52
N ILE A 321 -17.89 6.18 -13.72
CA ILE A 321 -18.46 4.89 -14.12
C ILE A 321 -19.75 5.10 -14.90
N ASN A 322 -19.91 4.36 -15.99
CA ASN A 322 -21.14 4.38 -16.78
C ASN A 322 -21.96 3.11 -16.50
N LEU A 323 -23.00 3.21 -15.69
CA LEU A 323 -23.98 2.12 -15.56
C LEU A 323 -24.86 2.09 -16.81
N ILE A 324 -24.63 1.08 -17.65
CA ILE A 324 -25.40 0.92 -18.90
C ILE A 324 -26.67 0.11 -18.67
N ASP A 325 -27.69 0.34 -19.50
CA ASP A 325 -28.82 -0.59 -19.58
C ASP A 325 -28.33 -1.99 -20.00
N LEU A 326 -29.06 -3.03 -19.58
CA LEU A 326 -28.79 -4.38 -20.07
C LEU A 326 -28.96 -4.39 -21.60
N PRO A 327 -28.02 -4.96 -22.38
CA PRO A 327 -28.18 -5.08 -23.82
C PRO A 327 -29.52 -5.72 -24.17
N GLU A 328 -30.30 -5.17 -25.11
CA GLU A 328 -31.66 -5.65 -25.40
C GLU A 328 -31.70 -7.17 -25.69
N GLN A 329 -30.73 -7.65 -26.46
CA GLN A 329 -30.57 -9.07 -26.82
C GLN A 329 -30.22 -9.96 -25.61
N SER A 330 -29.70 -9.38 -24.53
CA SER A 330 -29.43 -10.10 -23.28
C SER A 330 -30.72 -10.33 -22.50
N ILE A 331 -31.68 -9.40 -22.54
CA ILE A 331 -32.90 -9.44 -21.73
C ILE A 331 -33.72 -10.69 -22.07
N GLU A 332 -34.00 -10.94 -23.36
CA GLU A 332 -34.75 -12.15 -23.78
C GLU A 332 -34.09 -13.44 -23.27
N ARG A 333 -32.75 -13.53 -23.36
CA ARG A 333 -32.01 -14.70 -22.87
C ARG A 333 -32.04 -14.80 -21.35
N LEU A 334 -31.99 -13.67 -20.64
CA LEU A 334 -32.10 -13.65 -19.18
C LEU A 334 -33.50 -14.07 -18.75
N GLU A 335 -34.56 -13.61 -19.42
CA GLU A 335 -35.95 -14.02 -19.15
C GLU A 335 -36.18 -15.53 -19.37
N GLU A 336 -35.54 -16.12 -20.38
CA GLU A 336 -35.64 -17.56 -20.65
C GLU A 336 -34.90 -18.44 -19.64
N ASN A 337 -33.81 -17.94 -19.03
CA ASN A 337 -32.88 -18.75 -18.22
C ASN A 337 -32.90 -18.41 -16.73
N LEU A 338 -33.49 -17.29 -16.33
CA LEU A 338 -33.59 -16.86 -14.94
C LEU A 338 -35.02 -16.99 -14.40
N PRO A 339 -35.20 -17.13 -13.07
CA PRO A 339 -36.51 -17.06 -12.44
C PRO A 339 -37.27 -15.76 -12.76
N GLN A 340 -38.59 -15.84 -12.84
CA GLN A 340 -39.46 -14.70 -13.21
C GLN A 340 -39.43 -13.56 -12.19
N GLU A 341 -39.05 -13.84 -10.94
CA GLU A 341 -38.90 -12.85 -9.88
C GLU A 341 -37.66 -11.95 -10.03
N CYS A 342 -36.70 -12.31 -10.89
CA CYS A 342 -35.50 -11.50 -11.10
C CYS A 342 -35.84 -10.16 -11.77
N ILE A 343 -35.14 -9.09 -11.35
CA ILE A 343 -35.31 -7.75 -11.92
C ILE A 343 -34.25 -7.54 -13.00
N LEU A 344 -34.66 -7.62 -14.26
CA LEU A 344 -33.78 -7.50 -15.43
C LEU A 344 -33.51 -6.04 -15.79
N LYS A 345 -32.86 -5.32 -14.89
CA LYS A 345 -32.32 -3.96 -15.10
C LYS A 345 -30.85 -3.93 -14.70
N ASN A 346 -30.22 -2.76 -14.69
CA ASN A 346 -28.93 -2.58 -14.04
C ASN A 346 -29.17 -1.74 -12.76
N PRO A 347 -29.00 -2.30 -11.55
CA PRO A 347 -28.50 -3.65 -11.24
C PRO A 347 -29.42 -4.80 -11.67
N LEU A 348 -28.82 -5.89 -12.14
CA LEU A 348 -29.50 -7.17 -12.39
C LEU A 348 -29.70 -7.86 -11.05
N ASP A 349 -30.91 -7.78 -10.51
CA ASP A 349 -31.25 -8.34 -9.19
C ASP A 349 -31.77 -9.76 -9.33
N LEU A 350 -30.94 -10.72 -8.92
CA LEU A 350 -31.24 -12.15 -8.87
C LEU A 350 -32.09 -12.53 -7.65
N THR A 351 -32.37 -11.57 -6.78
CA THR A 351 -33.12 -11.71 -5.53
C THR A 351 -32.44 -12.64 -4.50
N GLY A 352 -33.04 -12.78 -3.32
CA GLY A 352 -32.52 -13.65 -2.26
C GLY A 352 -32.63 -15.15 -2.56
N SER A 353 -33.27 -15.57 -3.67
CA SER A 353 -33.31 -16.97 -4.11
C SER A 353 -32.15 -17.35 -5.04
N ALA A 354 -31.22 -16.41 -5.30
CA ALA A 354 -30.10 -16.62 -6.20
C ALA A 354 -29.25 -17.85 -5.82
N THR A 355 -28.82 -18.60 -6.83
CA THR A 355 -27.90 -19.72 -6.71
C THR A 355 -26.60 -19.43 -7.46
N ALA A 356 -25.59 -20.29 -7.31
CA ALA A 356 -24.35 -20.16 -8.08
C ALA A 356 -24.62 -20.25 -9.59
N GLU A 357 -25.58 -21.08 -9.99
CA GLU A 357 -26.00 -21.25 -11.39
C GLU A 357 -26.68 -20.00 -11.95
N THR A 358 -27.54 -19.32 -11.18
CA THR A 358 -28.16 -18.07 -11.66
C THR A 358 -27.13 -16.96 -11.87
N PHE A 359 -26.11 -16.87 -11.00
CA PHE A 359 -24.97 -15.98 -11.22
C PHE A 359 -24.17 -16.38 -12.47
N ASP A 360 -23.87 -17.67 -12.61
CA ASP A 360 -23.10 -18.19 -13.76
C ASP A 360 -23.79 -17.88 -15.09
N GLU A 361 -25.09 -18.16 -15.21
CA GLU A 361 -25.85 -17.88 -16.44
C GLU A 361 -25.94 -16.39 -16.73
N SER A 362 -26.17 -15.56 -15.70
CA SER A 362 -26.17 -14.09 -15.85
C SER A 362 -24.84 -13.57 -16.40
N ILE A 363 -23.73 -13.99 -15.78
CA ILE A 363 -22.38 -13.59 -16.20
C ILE A 363 -22.13 -14.09 -17.63
N LYS A 364 -22.42 -15.36 -17.96
CA LYS A 364 -22.22 -15.92 -19.31
C LYS A 364 -22.99 -15.17 -20.39
N ILE A 365 -24.23 -14.78 -20.10
CA ILE A 365 -25.07 -14.06 -21.08
C ILE A 365 -24.51 -12.66 -21.31
N LEU A 366 -24.24 -11.92 -20.23
CA LEU A 366 -23.76 -10.54 -20.29
C LEU A 366 -22.35 -10.45 -20.89
N ALA A 367 -21.48 -11.43 -20.62
CA ALA A 367 -20.12 -11.52 -21.15
C ALA A 367 -20.02 -11.52 -22.68
N ARG A 368 -21.11 -11.84 -23.38
CA ARG A 368 -21.14 -11.92 -24.85
C ARG A 368 -21.19 -10.54 -25.51
N TYR A 369 -21.49 -9.50 -24.76
CA TYR A 369 -21.74 -8.17 -25.28
C TYR A 369 -20.55 -7.26 -24.96
N LYS A 370 -19.88 -6.77 -26.00
CA LYS A 370 -18.69 -5.92 -25.88
C LYS A 370 -18.93 -4.60 -25.15
N ASP A 371 -20.19 -4.15 -25.12
CA ASP A 371 -20.58 -2.95 -24.38
C ASP A 371 -20.49 -3.17 -22.86
N VAL A 372 -20.47 -4.41 -22.38
CA VAL A 372 -20.27 -4.76 -20.97
C VAL A 372 -18.77 -4.96 -20.71
N GLN A 373 -18.14 -3.95 -20.10
CA GLN A 373 -16.69 -3.90 -19.93
C GLN A 373 -16.25 -4.24 -18.51
N ASN A 374 -17.12 -3.96 -17.52
CA ASN A 374 -16.94 -4.32 -16.13
C ASN A 374 -18.19 -5.01 -15.58
N MET A 375 -18.00 -5.95 -14.66
CA MET A 375 -19.11 -6.44 -13.84
C MET A 375 -18.77 -6.42 -12.34
N VAL A 376 -19.64 -5.79 -11.57
CA VAL A 376 -19.60 -5.84 -10.10
C VAL A 376 -20.56 -6.91 -9.64
N ILE A 377 -20.03 -7.96 -9.01
CA ILE A 377 -20.81 -9.13 -8.61
C ILE A 377 -21.05 -9.07 -7.10
N ILE A 378 -22.29 -8.76 -6.70
CA ILE A 378 -22.67 -8.57 -5.31
C ILE A 378 -23.40 -9.81 -4.80
N VAL A 379 -22.74 -10.55 -3.92
CA VAL A 379 -23.29 -11.73 -3.25
C VAL A 379 -23.72 -11.31 -1.85
N GLY A 380 -25.04 -11.18 -1.67
CA GLY A 380 -25.65 -10.74 -0.41
C GLY A 380 -25.93 -11.87 0.58
N ASP A 381 -26.20 -13.07 0.08
CA ASP A 381 -26.54 -14.25 0.88
C ASP A 381 -25.52 -15.37 0.69
N PRO A 382 -25.34 -16.29 1.66
CA PRO A 382 -24.38 -17.38 1.54
C PRO A 382 -24.74 -18.38 0.43
N ILE A 383 -24.05 -18.32 -0.70
CA ILE A 383 -24.26 -19.22 -1.85
C ILE A 383 -23.10 -20.22 -1.96
N SER A 384 -23.38 -21.52 -1.88
CA SER A 384 -22.36 -22.56 -2.04
C SER A 384 -21.88 -22.65 -3.47
N GLY A 385 -20.56 -22.77 -3.69
CA GLY A 385 -19.98 -22.98 -5.02
C GLY A 385 -19.85 -21.70 -5.85
N ILE A 386 -20.25 -20.54 -5.33
CA ILE A 386 -20.13 -19.27 -6.04
C ILE A 386 -18.65 -18.91 -6.33
N ALA A 387 -17.72 -19.25 -5.43
CA ALA A 387 -16.30 -18.99 -5.67
C ALA A 387 -15.77 -19.76 -6.88
N ASP A 388 -16.24 -20.99 -7.07
CA ASP A 388 -15.82 -21.86 -8.17
C ASP A 388 -16.32 -21.31 -9.52
N ILE A 389 -17.55 -20.78 -9.56
CA ILE A 389 -18.11 -20.06 -10.72
C ILE A 389 -17.32 -18.80 -11.03
N LEU A 390 -17.11 -17.93 -10.04
CA LEU A 390 -16.40 -16.67 -10.24
C LEU A 390 -14.98 -16.90 -10.71
N LYS A 391 -14.29 -17.91 -10.15
CA LYS A 391 -12.96 -18.33 -10.61
C LYS A 391 -12.94 -18.75 -12.08
N GLU A 392 -13.89 -19.56 -12.52
CA GLU A 392 -13.98 -20.00 -13.92
C GLU A 392 -14.23 -18.84 -14.90
N ARG A 393 -14.93 -17.79 -14.44
CA ARG A 393 -15.30 -16.64 -15.27
C ARG A 393 -14.27 -15.51 -15.24
N TYR A 394 -13.50 -15.39 -14.16
CA TYR A 394 -12.50 -14.34 -13.94
C TYR A 394 -11.43 -14.28 -15.03
N GLU A 395 -11.04 -15.42 -15.62
CA GLU A 395 -10.05 -15.47 -16.71
C GLU A 395 -10.53 -14.79 -18.00
N ARG A 396 -11.82 -14.45 -18.10
CA ARG A 396 -12.44 -13.96 -19.34
C ARG A 396 -13.00 -12.54 -19.24
N LEU A 397 -13.18 -12.01 -18.03
CA LEU A 397 -13.81 -10.70 -17.78
C LEU A 397 -13.28 -10.04 -16.51
N PRO A 398 -13.24 -8.70 -16.45
CA PRO A 398 -13.06 -7.94 -15.21
C PRO A 398 -14.29 -8.11 -14.30
N LEU A 399 -14.23 -9.09 -13.40
CA LEU A 399 -15.22 -9.30 -12.36
C LEU A 399 -14.72 -8.73 -11.04
N ILE A 400 -15.58 -7.97 -10.35
CA ILE A 400 -15.29 -7.39 -9.04
C ILE A 400 -16.20 -8.05 -8.00
N PRO A 401 -15.73 -9.09 -7.29
CA PRO A 401 -16.55 -9.84 -6.33
C PRO A 401 -16.75 -9.05 -5.02
N VAL A 402 -18.01 -8.85 -4.64
CA VAL A 402 -18.41 -8.18 -3.40
C VAL A 402 -19.25 -9.14 -2.57
N PHE A 403 -18.78 -9.48 -1.37
CA PHE A 403 -19.42 -10.48 -0.51
C PHE A 403 -19.83 -9.84 0.84
N ILE A 404 -21.13 -9.75 1.08
CA ILE A 404 -21.71 -9.01 2.22
C ILE A 404 -22.09 -9.97 3.35
N GLY A 405 -21.34 -9.99 4.45
CA GLY A 405 -21.81 -10.57 5.73
C GLY A 405 -22.39 -12.01 5.68
N MET A 406 -21.74 -12.94 4.97
CA MET A 406 -22.30 -14.25 4.59
C MET A 406 -22.01 -15.41 5.57
N GLY A 407 -21.65 -15.12 6.83
CA GLY A 407 -21.31 -16.13 7.84
C GLY A 407 -20.23 -17.14 7.40
N LYS A 408 -20.17 -18.31 8.06
CA LYS A 408 -19.09 -19.30 7.83
C LYS A 408 -19.01 -19.82 6.40
N LEU A 409 -20.15 -19.99 5.72
CA LEU A 409 -20.14 -20.44 4.33
C LEU A 409 -19.55 -19.36 3.42
N GLY A 410 -19.96 -18.11 3.61
CA GLY A 410 -19.38 -16.99 2.89
C GLY A 410 -17.89 -16.83 3.12
N ASP A 411 -17.43 -16.92 4.37
CA ASP A 411 -16.01 -16.82 4.72
C ASP A 411 -15.20 -17.89 3.97
N LYS A 412 -15.70 -19.12 3.90
CA LYS A 412 -15.09 -20.21 3.12
C LYS A 412 -15.02 -19.91 1.62
N GLU A 413 -16.08 -19.35 1.05
CA GLU A 413 -16.09 -18.97 -0.38
C GLU A 413 -15.16 -17.78 -0.66
N LYS A 414 -15.04 -16.81 0.26
CA LYS A 414 -14.04 -15.74 0.18
C LYS A 414 -12.61 -16.28 0.22
N GLU A 415 -12.34 -17.22 1.13
CA GLU A 415 -11.03 -17.88 1.25
C GLU A 415 -10.67 -18.61 -0.05
N LYS A 416 -11.60 -19.37 -0.65
CA LYS A 416 -11.37 -20.03 -1.95
C LYS A 416 -10.97 -19.06 -3.06
N LEU A 417 -11.59 -17.89 -3.13
CA LEU A 417 -11.25 -16.84 -4.11
C LEU A 417 -9.85 -16.26 -3.83
N ARG A 418 -9.55 -15.95 -2.56
CA ARG A 418 -8.23 -15.45 -2.14
C ARG A 418 -7.12 -16.45 -2.42
N ASP A 419 -7.35 -17.75 -2.18
CA ASP A 419 -6.41 -18.83 -2.52
C ASP A 419 -6.22 -19.00 -4.03
N SER A 420 -7.16 -18.49 -4.83
CA SER A 420 -7.07 -18.41 -6.29
C SER A 420 -6.58 -17.05 -6.77
N GLU A 421 -6.05 -16.22 -5.87
CA GLU A 421 -5.50 -14.87 -6.14
C GLU A 421 -6.53 -13.87 -6.70
N ILE A 422 -7.83 -14.13 -6.50
CA ILE A 422 -8.93 -13.24 -6.88
C ILE A 422 -9.27 -12.34 -5.67
N PRO A 423 -9.20 -11.01 -5.79
CA PRO A 423 -9.49 -10.12 -4.70
C PRO A 423 -10.99 -10.10 -4.42
N VAL A 424 -11.37 -10.05 -3.14
CA VAL A 424 -12.76 -9.96 -2.70
C VAL A 424 -12.96 -8.68 -1.90
N PHE A 425 -14.10 -8.04 -2.11
CA PHE A 425 -14.50 -6.81 -1.44
C PHE A 425 -15.70 -7.07 -0.53
N SER A 426 -15.92 -6.19 0.44
CA SER A 426 -16.99 -6.34 1.44
C SER A 426 -17.95 -5.16 1.49
N ASP A 427 -17.71 -4.13 0.68
CA ASP A 427 -18.48 -2.90 0.64
C ASP A 427 -18.77 -2.56 -0.83
N PRO A 428 -20.05 -2.49 -1.23
CA PRO A 428 -20.43 -2.18 -2.61
C PRO A 428 -19.94 -0.80 -3.07
N ALA A 429 -19.93 0.21 -2.19
CA ALA A 429 -19.49 1.55 -2.54
C ALA A 429 -17.99 1.59 -2.82
N ILE A 430 -17.20 0.88 -1.99
CA ILE A 430 -15.76 0.73 -2.22
C ILE A 430 -15.49 -0.06 -3.51
N ALA A 431 -16.30 -1.08 -3.83
CA ALA A 431 -16.16 -1.84 -5.07
C ALA A 431 -16.39 -0.96 -6.31
N MET A 432 -17.32 -0.01 -6.26
CA MET A 432 -17.49 0.98 -7.34
C MET A 432 -16.29 1.92 -7.47
N LYS A 433 -15.72 2.38 -6.34
CA LYS A 433 -14.47 3.17 -6.34
C LYS A 433 -13.31 2.38 -6.93
N VAL A 434 -13.22 1.09 -6.63
CA VAL A 434 -12.24 0.17 -7.24
C VAL A 434 -12.46 0.11 -8.75
N ALA A 435 -13.68 -0.13 -9.21
CA ALA A 435 -14.02 -0.19 -10.63
C ALA A 435 -13.63 1.09 -11.38
N ASN A 436 -13.83 2.26 -10.75
CA ASN A 436 -13.47 3.56 -11.32
C ASN A 436 -11.96 3.81 -11.41
N SER A 437 -11.19 3.10 -10.59
CA SER A 437 -9.74 3.28 -10.44
C SER A 437 -8.91 2.33 -11.30
N LEU A 438 -9.56 1.33 -11.90
CA LEU A 438 -9.01 0.53 -12.99
C LEU A 438 -9.16 1.31 -14.30
#